data_AF-A0A1H3Q0R2-F1
#
_entry.id   AF-A0A1H3Q0R2-F1
#
_cell.length_a   1.000
_cell.length_b   1.000
_cell.length_c   1.000
_cell.angle_alpha   90.00
_cell.angle_beta   90.00
_cell.angle_gamma   90.00
#
_symmetry.space_group_name_H-M   'P 1'
#
loop_
_entity.id
_entity.type
_entity.pdbx_description
1 polymer ?
#
loop_
_entity_poly.entity_id
_entity_poly.type
_entity_poly.pdbx_seq_one_letter_code
_entity_poly.pdbx_strand_id
1 'polypeptide(L)'
;MIARRAFLAGLAGLGVAGGCYAADAYRSAVNAGEVGRALSSSVVETAAGRLEYGVVGNGPPVLILHGTGGGFDQGLLFANRLRQSGFRIVAPSRFGYLRSSFPDDASPAHQADVVVELLNHLGIARLPVVGCSAGALTAAEVALRHPGRCSHLVLLVLLVPAAISGLAMTRMSPARSPCLSRPEFDPGAAIADLIGAIGMTWRKVVLTEFGTADCLELQTIENLPEPQGAEVRIRILVTSAAFTDVMIRKGLYPDVKERPPFTPGYDLVGVVDATGPGATRFRPGDRVADLTTIGAYAEYICRPEGSLTPVPDGVSEVDALGMILSAVAPYQMLHRVAKAKAGQSLLIHGAGGAVGTAMLQLAKDAGIAAFGTDIVGKHALIRGLGATPIKADASDEVLREAVGAGVDAVFDPLGGASLSRSLHALRPGGMLVAFGFQNEVLGRGGSIPMDFVKLKLWDWLPNGHATALYSIGAMRRAHPNWFGRDLAELFNMLVEGRIDPVVAEVLSLDEVSRAHEMVEAGKAQGKIVLRVGTA
;
A
#
# COMPACT_ATOMS: atom_id res chain seq x y z
N MET A 1 34.63 8.82 11.84
CA MET A 1 34.03 8.06 12.96
C MET A 1 32.60 7.57 12.69
N ILE A 2 31.76 8.33 11.97
CA ILE A 2 30.32 8.01 11.75
C ILE A 2 30.11 6.77 10.86
N ALA A 3 30.88 6.59 9.78
CA ALA A 3 30.78 5.43 8.88
C ALA A 3 31.07 4.08 9.58
N ARG A 4 31.98 4.08 10.57
CA ARG A 4 32.31 2.87 11.35
C ARG A 4 31.17 2.48 12.29
N ARG A 5 30.42 3.45 12.82
CA ARG A 5 29.27 3.21 13.71
C ARG A 5 28.06 2.70 12.92
N ALA A 6 27.79 3.23 11.72
CA ALA A 6 26.74 2.72 10.85
C ALA A 6 27.02 1.28 10.37
N PHE A 7 28.27 0.99 10.01
CA PHE A 7 28.69 -0.36 9.63
C PHE A 7 28.59 -1.36 10.78
N LEU A 8 29.03 -0.97 11.99
CA LEU A 8 28.90 -1.81 13.19
C LEU A 8 27.44 -2.00 13.62
N ALA A 9 26.59 -0.99 13.46
CA ALA A 9 25.14 -1.10 13.71
C ALA A 9 24.45 -2.03 12.70
N GLY A 10 24.85 -1.99 11.42
CA GLY A 10 24.39 -2.93 10.41
C GLY A 10 24.80 -4.38 10.69
N LEU A 11 26.06 -4.60 11.12
CA LEU A 11 26.54 -5.91 11.55
C LEU A 11 25.81 -6.41 12.81
N ALA A 12 25.53 -5.53 13.76
CA ALA A 12 24.75 -5.87 14.95
C ALA A 12 23.30 -6.22 14.59
N GLY A 13 22.66 -5.49 13.67
CA GLY A 13 21.33 -5.78 13.17
C GLY A 13 21.25 -7.12 12.45
N LEU A 14 22.23 -7.45 11.61
CA LEU A 14 22.36 -8.76 10.96
C LEU A 14 22.59 -9.89 11.98
N GLY A 15 23.40 -9.64 13.02
CA GLY A 15 23.62 -10.58 14.12
C GLY A 15 22.36 -10.86 14.91
N VAL A 16 21.54 -9.84 15.18
CA VAL A 16 20.24 -9.97 15.86
C VAL A 16 19.25 -10.73 14.98
N ALA A 17 19.12 -10.38 13.70
CA ALA A 17 18.23 -11.09 12.78
C ALA A 17 18.61 -12.57 12.61
N GLY A 18 19.91 -12.86 12.44
CA GLY A 18 20.42 -14.23 12.39
C GLY A 18 20.22 -14.99 13.70
N GLY A 19 20.40 -14.33 14.85
CA GLY A 19 20.14 -14.89 16.17
C GLY A 19 18.66 -15.20 16.41
N CYS A 20 17.75 -14.31 16.00
CA CYS A 20 16.31 -14.51 16.07
C CYS A 20 15.86 -15.69 15.19
N TYR A 21 16.35 -15.77 13.94
CA TYR A 21 16.06 -16.89 13.05
C TYR A 21 16.56 -18.23 13.63
N ALA A 22 17.80 -18.26 14.13
CA ALA A 22 18.36 -19.46 14.75
C ALA A 22 17.59 -19.87 16.02
N ALA A 23 17.17 -18.91 16.84
CA ALA A 23 16.41 -19.17 18.07
C ALA A 23 14.98 -19.63 17.78
N ASP A 24 14.35 -19.16 16.71
CA ASP A 24 13.02 -19.59 16.27
C ASP A 24 13.07 -20.99 15.62
N ALA A 25 14.06 -21.24 14.77
CA ALA A 25 14.32 -22.57 14.21
C ALA A 25 14.62 -23.60 15.30
N TYR A 26 15.42 -23.23 16.31
CA TYR A 26 15.72 -24.07 17.47
C TYR A 26 14.47 -24.32 18.32
N ARG A 27 13.69 -23.27 18.64
CA ARG A 27 12.43 -23.44 19.38
C ARG A 27 11.41 -24.28 18.63
N SER A 28 11.30 -24.11 17.32
CA SER A 28 10.44 -24.92 16.47
C SER A 28 10.88 -26.38 16.45
N ALA A 29 12.19 -26.65 16.41
CA ALA A 29 12.74 -28.00 16.49
C ALA A 29 12.48 -28.66 17.86
N VAL A 30 12.62 -27.91 18.95
CA VAL A 30 12.35 -28.38 20.32
C VAL A 30 10.84 -28.59 20.55
N ASN A 31 9.99 -27.66 20.11
CA ASN A 31 8.54 -27.72 20.26
C ASN A 31 7.90 -28.82 19.41
N ALA A 32 8.52 -29.21 18.29
CA ALA A 32 8.09 -30.36 17.49
C ALA A 32 8.35 -31.72 18.15
N GLY A 33 9.05 -31.78 19.30
CA GLY A 33 9.35 -33.03 20.00
C GLY A 33 10.29 -33.98 19.23
N GLU A 34 10.92 -33.52 18.14
CA GLU A 34 11.65 -34.37 17.18
C GLU A 34 13.17 -34.39 17.39
N VAL A 35 13.73 -33.58 18.30
CA VAL A 35 15.17 -33.58 18.62
C VAL A 35 15.65 -34.95 19.15
N GLY A 36 14.73 -35.79 19.64
CA GLY A 36 15.04 -37.13 20.16
C GLY A 36 14.88 -38.31 19.20
N ARG A 37 14.32 -38.16 17.98
CA ARG A 37 13.97 -39.33 17.13
C ARG A 37 14.15 -39.20 15.61
N ALA A 38 14.55 -38.04 15.04
CA ALA A 38 14.45 -37.80 13.58
C ALA A 38 15.72 -37.33 12.83
N LEU A 39 16.95 -37.68 13.24
CA LEU A 39 18.15 -37.45 12.42
C LEU A 39 18.98 -38.73 12.25
N SER A 40 18.46 -39.72 11.53
CA SER A 40 19.32 -40.78 10.98
C SER A 40 20.05 -40.23 9.75
N SER A 41 21.22 -39.61 9.94
CA SER A 41 22.11 -39.36 8.82
C SER A 41 22.72 -40.65 8.29
N SER A 42 22.82 -40.70 6.98
CA SER A 42 23.53 -41.77 6.27
C SER A 42 24.89 -41.25 5.83
N VAL A 43 25.80 -42.18 5.53
CA VAL A 43 27.12 -41.86 4.99
C VAL A 43 27.29 -42.61 3.69
N VAL A 44 27.77 -41.92 2.66
CA VAL A 44 28.16 -42.51 1.38
C VAL A 44 29.68 -42.39 1.23
N GLU A 45 30.31 -43.42 0.67
CA GLU A 45 31.72 -43.35 0.25
C GLU A 45 31.79 -42.69 -1.13
N THR A 46 32.65 -41.68 -1.25
CA THR A 46 32.83 -40.88 -2.47
C THR A 46 34.31 -40.82 -2.83
N ALA A 47 34.64 -40.27 -4.00
CA ALA A 47 36.03 -40.05 -4.39
C ALA A 47 36.81 -39.14 -3.40
N ALA A 48 36.12 -38.26 -2.67
CA ALA A 48 36.68 -37.40 -1.63
C ALA A 48 36.68 -38.04 -0.22
N GLY A 49 36.34 -39.32 -0.13
CA GLY A 49 36.12 -40.03 1.12
C GLY A 49 34.66 -40.01 1.56
N ARG A 50 34.43 -40.10 2.88
CA ARG A 50 33.09 -40.21 3.46
C ARG A 50 32.32 -38.91 3.30
N LEU A 51 31.05 -38.98 2.92
CA LEU A 51 30.14 -37.84 2.93
C LEU A 51 28.90 -38.20 3.75
N GLU A 52 28.68 -37.47 4.84
CA GLU A 52 27.43 -37.56 5.60
C GLU A 52 26.32 -36.79 4.89
N TYR A 53 25.10 -37.32 4.91
CA TYR A 53 23.93 -36.66 4.36
C TYR A 53 22.64 -37.08 5.08
N GLY A 54 21.62 -36.24 4.96
CA GLY A 54 20.26 -36.49 5.44
C GLY A 54 19.28 -36.52 4.28
N VAL A 55 18.33 -37.44 4.34
CA VAL A 55 17.18 -37.48 3.44
C VAL A 55 15.91 -37.58 4.25
N VAL A 56 14.99 -36.64 4.06
CA VAL A 56 13.71 -36.62 4.78
C VAL A 56 12.57 -36.28 3.84
N GLY A 57 11.45 -37.01 3.95
CA GLY A 57 10.27 -36.84 3.10
C GLY A 57 10.25 -37.80 1.91
N ASN A 58 9.07 -37.94 1.29
CA ASN A 58 8.80 -38.93 0.23
C ASN A 58 8.33 -38.31 -1.10
N GLY A 59 8.22 -36.99 -1.20
CA GLY A 59 7.78 -36.30 -2.41
C GLY A 59 8.91 -35.98 -3.41
N PRO A 60 8.73 -34.95 -4.26
CA PRO A 60 9.74 -34.54 -5.23
C PRO A 60 11.07 -34.17 -4.54
N PRO A 61 12.24 -34.64 -5.02
CA PRO A 61 13.51 -34.37 -4.37
C PRO A 61 13.97 -32.94 -4.61
N VAL A 62 14.55 -32.30 -3.57
CA VAL A 62 15.22 -31.00 -3.64
C VAL A 62 16.55 -31.09 -2.90
N LEU A 63 17.62 -30.61 -3.54
CA LEU A 63 18.95 -30.54 -2.94
C LEU A 63 19.10 -29.22 -2.17
N ILE A 64 19.48 -29.31 -0.89
CA ILE A 64 19.70 -28.15 -0.02
C ILE A 64 21.15 -28.12 0.46
N LEU A 65 21.88 -27.08 0.06
CA LEU A 65 23.27 -26.86 0.42
C LEU A 65 23.36 -25.75 1.48
N HIS A 66 23.81 -26.13 2.68
CA HIS A 66 23.81 -25.29 3.88
C HIS A 66 24.94 -24.23 3.89
N GLY A 67 24.92 -23.34 4.90
CA GLY A 67 25.86 -22.21 5.07
C GLY A 67 27.19 -22.56 5.75
N THR A 68 27.89 -21.55 6.28
CA THR A 68 29.29 -21.64 6.80
C THR A 68 29.49 -22.47 8.06
N GLY A 69 28.44 -22.91 8.76
CA GLY A 69 28.56 -23.48 10.11
C GLY A 69 27.75 -24.75 10.39
N GLY A 70 27.26 -25.46 9.37
CA GLY A 70 26.42 -26.65 9.57
C GLY A 70 26.79 -27.83 8.67
N GLY A 71 25.97 -28.88 8.74
CA GLY A 71 26.00 -30.04 7.83
C GLY A 71 24.59 -30.37 7.36
N PHE A 72 24.33 -31.67 7.15
CA PHE A 72 23.02 -32.15 6.72
C PHE A 72 21.88 -31.65 7.62
N ASP A 73 22.12 -31.56 8.92
CA ASP A 73 21.19 -31.09 9.96
C ASP A 73 20.75 -29.64 9.73
N GLN A 74 21.71 -28.75 9.44
CA GLN A 74 21.43 -27.37 9.10
C GLN A 74 20.67 -27.27 7.77
N GLY A 75 21.02 -28.09 6.78
CA GLY A 75 20.28 -28.18 5.52
C GLY A 75 18.81 -28.61 5.73
N LEU A 76 18.57 -29.59 6.60
CA LEU A 76 17.22 -30.04 6.96
C LEU A 76 16.45 -28.97 7.74
N LEU A 77 17.10 -28.25 8.65
CA LEU A 77 16.50 -27.13 9.38
C LEU A 77 16.08 -26.01 8.42
N PHE A 78 16.95 -25.60 7.50
CA PHE A 78 16.62 -24.59 6.47
C PHE A 78 15.44 -25.01 5.60
N ALA A 79 15.32 -26.30 5.34
CA ALA A 79 14.30 -26.86 4.46
C ALA A 79 13.04 -27.36 5.19
N ASN A 80 12.87 -27.06 6.48
CA ASN A 80 11.76 -27.58 7.26
C ASN A 80 10.39 -27.21 6.64
N ARG A 81 10.26 -25.99 6.10
CA ARG A 81 9.03 -25.56 5.39
C ARG A 81 8.81 -26.29 4.06
N LEU A 82 9.87 -26.52 3.28
CA LEU A 82 9.79 -27.31 2.05
C LEU A 82 9.38 -28.76 2.36
N ARG A 83 9.94 -29.35 3.42
CA ARG A 83 9.55 -30.67 3.92
C ARG A 83 8.07 -30.71 4.32
N GLN A 84 7.59 -29.71 5.08
CA GLN A 84 6.17 -29.60 5.46
C GLN A 84 5.24 -29.45 4.24
N SER A 85 5.75 -28.88 3.15
CA SER A 85 5.06 -28.75 1.86
C SER A 85 5.13 -30.04 1.01
N GLY A 86 5.61 -31.15 1.58
CA GLY A 86 5.61 -32.48 0.96
C GLY A 86 6.86 -32.81 0.13
N PHE A 87 7.86 -31.95 0.06
CA PHE A 87 9.10 -32.25 -0.67
C PHE A 87 9.98 -33.27 0.06
N ARG A 88 10.75 -34.04 -0.73
CA ARG A 88 11.84 -34.88 -0.23
C ARG A 88 13.12 -34.05 -0.21
N ILE A 89 13.64 -33.76 0.97
CA ILE A 89 14.84 -32.97 1.14
C ILE A 89 16.06 -33.88 1.10
N VAL A 90 17.05 -33.53 0.27
CA VAL A 90 18.39 -34.12 0.25
C VAL A 90 19.36 -33.06 0.75
N ALA A 91 19.99 -33.29 1.89
CA ALA A 91 20.92 -32.35 2.50
C ALA A 91 22.28 -33.05 2.75
N PRO A 92 23.31 -32.81 1.93
CA PRO A 92 24.66 -33.26 2.23
C PRO A 92 25.32 -32.37 3.28
N SER A 93 26.24 -32.94 4.04
CA SER A 93 27.19 -32.21 4.87
C SER A 93 28.35 -31.66 4.02
N ARG A 94 29.00 -30.59 4.49
CA ARG A 94 30.25 -30.09 3.90
C ARG A 94 31.44 -30.98 4.29
N PHE A 95 32.50 -30.96 3.48
CA PHE A 95 33.80 -31.51 3.88
C PHE A 95 34.23 -31.06 5.29
N GLY A 96 34.73 -32.01 6.06
CA GLY A 96 35.15 -31.82 7.45
C GLY A 96 34.03 -31.63 8.47
N TYR A 97 32.76 -31.61 8.06
CA TYR A 97 31.65 -31.74 9.00
C TYR A 97 31.57 -33.17 9.54
N LEU A 98 30.87 -33.36 10.65
CA LEU A 98 30.76 -34.65 11.34
C LEU A 98 30.54 -35.81 10.35
N ARG A 99 31.33 -36.89 10.49
CA ARG A 99 31.30 -38.10 9.63
C ARG A 99 31.52 -37.87 8.13
N SER A 100 31.96 -36.67 7.73
CA SER A 100 32.39 -36.34 6.37
C SER A 100 33.91 -36.10 6.35
N SER A 101 34.60 -36.67 5.37
CA SER A 101 36.03 -36.49 5.15
C SER A 101 36.36 -35.03 4.81
N PHE A 102 37.61 -34.64 5.08
CA PHE A 102 38.18 -33.37 4.64
C PHE A 102 39.30 -33.66 3.64
N PRO A 103 39.03 -33.63 2.32
CA PRO A 103 40.03 -33.88 1.29
C PRO A 103 41.01 -32.70 1.17
N ASP A 104 42.17 -32.93 0.54
CA ASP A 104 43.19 -31.90 0.30
C ASP A 104 42.62 -30.71 -0.52
N ASP A 105 41.76 -31.00 -1.50
CA ASP A 105 40.97 -29.99 -2.21
C ASP A 105 39.57 -29.89 -1.58
N ALA A 106 39.38 -28.95 -0.65
CA ALA A 106 38.06 -28.68 -0.06
C ALA A 106 37.28 -27.56 -0.79
N SER A 107 37.51 -27.36 -2.09
CA SER A 107 36.86 -26.29 -2.86
C SER A 107 35.36 -26.53 -3.08
N PRO A 108 34.55 -25.46 -3.28
CA PRO A 108 33.15 -25.59 -3.66
C PRO A 108 32.93 -26.39 -4.96
N ALA A 109 33.87 -26.31 -5.90
CA ALA A 109 33.83 -27.07 -7.16
C ALA A 109 33.99 -28.57 -6.91
N HIS A 110 34.96 -28.98 -6.08
CA HIS A 110 35.12 -30.38 -5.72
C HIS A 110 33.94 -30.89 -4.89
N GLN A 111 33.44 -30.09 -3.96
CA GLN A 111 32.21 -30.42 -3.21
C GLN A 111 31.01 -30.63 -4.16
N ALA A 112 30.90 -29.87 -5.25
CA ALA A 112 29.83 -30.05 -6.24
C ALA A 112 29.93 -31.39 -6.97
N ASP A 113 31.14 -31.82 -7.33
CA ASP A 113 31.38 -33.13 -7.96
C ASP A 113 30.96 -34.28 -7.02
N VAL A 114 31.34 -34.20 -5.75
CA VAL A 114 30.97 -35.17 -4.71
C VAL A 114 29.46 -35.18 -4.45
N VAL A 115 28.79 -34.03 -4.51
CA VAL A 115 27.33 -33.96 -4.42
C VAL A 115 26.67 -34.71 -5.58
N VAL A 116 27.24 -34.69 -6.78
CA VAL A 116 26.71 -35.49 -7.90
C VAL A 116 26.90 -36.98 -7.69
N GLU A 117 28.00 -37.42 -7.06
CA GLU A 117 28.17 -38.80 -6.61
C GLU A 117 27.08 -39.22 -5.60
N LEU A 118 26.74 -38.34 -4.65
CA LEU A 118 25.60 -38.57 -3.75
C LEU A 118 24.28 -38.71 -4.53
N LEU A 119 24.03 -37.84 -5.51
CA LEU A 119 22.81 -37.94 -6.32
C LEU A 119 22.76 -39.24 -7.12
N ASN A 120 23.90 -39.74 -7.62
CA ASN A 120 24.00 -41.05 -8.26
C ASN A 120 23.69 -42.18 -7.29
N HIS A 121 24.27 -42.13 -6.08
CA HIS A 121 23.99 -43.09 -5.01
C HIS A 121 22.50 -43.13 -4.64
N LEU A 122 21.83 -41.97 -4.64
CA LEU A 122 20.40 -41.86 -4.34
C LEU A 122 19.48 -42.17 -5.54
N GLY A 123 20.04 -42.45 -6.73
CA GLY A 123 19.28 -42.70 -7.95
C GLY A 123 18.53 -41.48 -8.49
N ILE A 124 18.99 -40.27 -8.17
CA ILE A 124 18.35 -39.01 -8.56
C ILE A 124 19.07 -38.42 -9.77
N ALA A 125 18.43 -38.48 -10.94
CA ALA A 125 19.03 -38.01 -12.19
C ALA A 125 19.15 -36.48 -12.28
N ARG A 126 18.11 -35.75 -11.84
CA ARG A 126 18.03 -34.28 -11.94
C ARG A 126 17.05 -33.73 -10.90
N LEU A 127 17.40 -32.64 -10.21
CA LEU A 127 16.55 -32.02 -9.19
C LEU A 127 16.82 -30.51 -9.04
N PRO A 128 15.93 -29.74 -8.37
CA PRO A 128 16.22 -28.35 -7.99
C PRO A 128 17.34 -28.29 -6.95
N VAL A 129 18.21 -27.29 -7.08
CA VAL A 129 19.37 -27.07 -6.21
C VAL A 129 19.24 -25.72 -5.52
N VAL A 130 19.20 -25.73 -4.19
CA VAL A 130 19.10 -24.53 -3.35
C VAL A 130 20.39 -24.37 -2.56
N GLY A 131 21.05 -23.23 -2.73
CA GLY A 131 22.25 -22.87 -1.97
C GLY A 131 21.97 -21.76 -0.97
N CYS A 132 22.24 -22.00 0.31
CA CYS A 132 22.05 -21.04 1.39
C CYS A 132 23.41 -20.47 1.85
N SER A 133 23.56 -19.14 1.87
CA SER A 133 24.80 -18.46 2.31
C SER A 133 26.03 -19.03 1.57
N ALA A 134 27.07 -19.51 2.28
CA ALA A 134 28.25 -20.11 1.64
C ALA A 134 27.96 -21.39 0.82
N GLY A 135 26.81 -22.05 1.04
CA GLY A 135 26.36 -23.16 0.18
C GLY A 135 25.97 -22.71 -1.22
N ALA A 136 25.74 -21.41 -1.43
CA ALA A 136 25.47 -20.83 -2.76
C ALA A 136 26.63 -21.05 -3.74
N LEU A 137 27.88 -21.07 -3.26
CA LEU A 137 29.05 -21.32 -4.11
C LEU A 137 29.02 -22.73 -4.68
N THR A 138 28.82 -23.74 -3.83
CA THR A 138 28.68 -25.14 -4.28
C THR A 138 27.44 -25.32 -5.15
N ALA A 139 26.32 -24.65 -4.85
CA ALA A 139 25.11 -24.70 -5.68
C ALA A 139 25.37 -24.15 -7.10
N ALA A 140 26.09 -23.04 -7.20
CA ALA A 140 26.47 -22.47 -8.49
C ALA A 140 27.39 -23.43 -9.26
N GLU A 141 28.37 -24.03 -8.59
CA GLU A 141 29.26 -25.03 -9.18
C GLU A 141 28.52 -26.28 -9.67
N VAL A 142 27.51 -26.78 -8.94
CA VAL A 142 26.65 -27.88 -9.43
C VAL A 142 25.95 -27.48 -10.72
N ALA A 143 25.39 -26.27 -10.81
CA ALA A 143 24.70 -25.81 -12.01
C ALA A 143 25.65 -25.57 -13.20
N LEU A 144 26.86 -25.07 -12.93
CA LEU A 144 27.87 -24.77 -13.95
C LEU A 144 28.56 -26.01 -14.50
N ARG A 145 29.00 -26.90 -13.61
CA ARG A 145 29.79 -28.10 -13.96
C ARG A 145 28.90 -29.27 -14.34
N HIS A 146 27.71 -29.36 -13.74
CA HIS A 146 26.77 -30.46 -13.93
C HIS A 146 25.37 -29.98 -14.33
N PRO A 147 25.22 -29.22 -15.43
CA PRO A 147 23.95 -28.62 -15.82
C PRO A 147 22.83 -29.66 -16.06
N GLY A 148 23.18 -30.90 -16.46
CA GLY A 148 22.23 -32.00 -16.61
C GLY A 148 21.64 -32.52 -15.29
N ARG A 149 22.26 -32.19 -14.15
CA ARG A 149 21.86 -32.62 -12.80
C ARG A 149 21.02 -31.56 -12.07
N CYS A 150 21.07 -30.31 -12.52
CA CYS A 150 20.32 -29.19 -11.96
C CYS A 150 19.08 -28.89 -12.81
N SER A 151 17.87 -28.96 -12.24
CA SER A 151 16.66 -28.50 -12.93
C SER A 151 16.46 -27.00 -12.79
N HIS A 152 16.67 -26.47 -11.59
CA HIS A 152 16.54 -25.06 -11.22
C HIS A 152 17.59 -24.72 -10.16
N LEU A 153 18.12 -23.50 -10.21
CA LEU A 153 19.08 -23.00 -9.24
C LEU A 153 18.44 -21.87 -8.42
N VAL A 154 18.46 -22.00 -7.09
CA VAL A 154 17.99 -20.97 -6.15
C VAL A 154 19.14 -20.60 -5.21
N LEU A 155 19.51 -19.34 -5.15
CA LEU A 155 20.59 -18.83 -4.30
C LEU A 155 20.02 -17.90 -3.23
N LEU A 156 20.07 -18.34 -1.97
CA LEU A 156 19.59 -17.61 -0.80
C LEU A 156 20.79 -16.97 -0.08
N VAL A 157 21.16 -15.76 -0.50
CA VAL A 157 22.35 -15.04 0.00
C VAL A 157 21.94 -13.83 0.84
N LEU A 158 22.34 -13.82 2.11
CA LEU A 158 22.38 -12.62 2.95
C LEU A 158 23.77 -11.99 2.79
N LEU A 159 23.84 -10.84 2.11
CA LEU A 159 24.95 -9.89 2.03
C LEU A 159 26.37 -10.45 2.33
N VAL A 160 27.11 -10.81 1.28
CA VAL A 160 28.58 -10.81 1.29
C VAL A 160 29.05 -9.85 0.19
N PRO A 161 29.78 -8.77 0.51
CA PRO A 161 30.30 -7.87 -0.51
C PRO A 161 31.44 -8.55 -1.28
N ALA A 162 31.37 -8.47 -2.60
CA ALA A 162 32.46 -8.68 -3.56
C ALA A 162 33.16 -10.05 -3.56
N ALA A 163 32.58 -11.04 -4.25
CA ALA A 163 33.32 -12.15 -4.85
C ALA A 163 32.70 -12.71 -6.15
N ILE A 164 31.74 -11.99 -6.77
CA ILE A 164 31.14 -12.37 -8.06
C ILE A 164 31.54 -11.31 -9.11
N SER A 165 32.83 -11.19 -9.36
CA SER A 165 33.37 -10.45 -10.50
C SER A 165 34.15 -11.45 -11.35
N GLY A 166 33.45 -12.24 -12.14
CA GLY A 166 34.11 -13.26 -12.98
C GLY A 166 33.20 -14.10 -13.88
N LEU A 167 31.89 -14.21 -13.63
CA LEU A 167 31.01 -14.95 -14.54
C LEU A 167 30.48 -14.05 -15.66
N ALA A 168 31.12 -14.15 -16.82
CA ALA A 168 30.52 -13.74 -18.08
C ALA A 168 29.23 -14.54 -18.30
N MET A 169 28.07 -13.87 -18.21
CA MET A 169 26.78 -14.42 -18.61
C MET A 169 26.82 -14.74 -20.11
N THR A 170 27.10 -16.00 -20.43
CA THR A 170 26.88 -16.53 -21.78
C THR A 170 25.41 -16.94 -21.86
N ARG A 171 24.63 -16.26 -22.71
CA ARG A 171 23.23 -16.60 -22.99
C ARG A 171 23.13 -18.07 -23.41
N MET A 172 22.47 -18.90 -22.59
CA MET A 172 22.02 -20.23 -23.02
C MET A 172 20.82 -20.07 -23.96
N SER A 173 20.95 -20.56 -25.20
CA SER A 173 19.81 -20.74 -26.10
C SER A 173 19.01 -21.99 -25.70
N PRO A 174 17.68 -21.99 -25.86
CA PRO A 174 16.85 -23.15 -25.54
C PRO A 174 17.02 -24.22 -26.61
N ALA A 175 17.62 -25.36 -26.23
CA ALA A 175 17.59 -26.57 -27.05
C ALA A 175 16.18 -27.19 -26.98
N ARG A 176 15.48 -27.23 -28.12
CA ARG A 176 14.23 -27.98 -28.28
C ARG A 176 14.55 -29.46 -28.48
N SER A 177 13.95 -30.33 -27.68
CA SER A 177 13.59 -31.70 -28.10
C SER A 177 12.45 -32.22 -27.23
N PRO A 178 11.55 -33.07 -27.78
CA PRO A 178 10.22 -33.34 -27.24
C PRO A 178 10.21 -34.59 -26.37
N CYS A 179 9.41 -34.62 -25.30
CA CYS A 179 8.67 -35.83 -24.88
C CYS A 179 7.74 -35.61 -23.68
N LEU A 180 6.49 -36.04 -23.92
CA LEU A 180 5.56 -36.76 -23.05
C LEU A 180 4.85 -36.01 -21.89
N SER A 181 3.53 -35.98 -22.06
CA SER A 181 2.48 -35.45 -21.20
C SER A 181 2.41 -36.13 -19.82
N ARG A 182 2.55 -35.32 -18.77
CA ARG A 182 2.06 -35.54 -17.39
C ARG A 182 1.63 -34.18 -16.81
N PRO A 183 0.73 -34.16 -15.81
CA PRO A 183 -0.08 -32.98 -15.47
C PRO A 183 0.81 -31.77 -15.21
N GLU A 184 0.44 -30.66 -15.83
CA GLU A 184 1.19 -29.39 -15.80
C GLU A 184 1.45 -28.97 -14.36
N PHE A 185 2.69 -29.18 -13.93
CA PHE A 185 3.27 -28.42 -12.84
C PHE A 185 3.28 -26.96 -13.29
N ASP A 186 2.52 -26.10 -12.60
CA ASP A 186 2.55 -24.67 -12.81
C ASP A 186 3.66 -24.06 -11.94
N PRO A 187 4.86 -23.81 -12.48
CA PRO A 187 5.94 -23.19 -11.73
C PRO A 187 5.59 -21.77 -11.24
N GLY A 188 4.59 -21.10 -11.84
CA GLY A 188 4.11 -19.80 -11.40
C GLY A 188 3.44 -19.87 -10.02
N ALA A 189 2.57 -20.85 -9.81
CA ALA A 189 1.91 -21.08 -8.52
C ALA A 189 2.90 -21.49 -7.42
N ALA A 190 3.84 -22.39 -7.73
CA ALA A 190 4.85 -22.83 -6.77
C ALA A 190 5.87 -21.73 -6.40
N ILE A 191 6.19 -20.81 -7.33
CA ILE A 191 7.01 -19.63 -7.05
C ILE A 191 6.22 -18.59 -6.28
N ALA A 192 4.92 -18.40 -6.55
CA ALA A 192 4.05 -17.53 -5.76
C ALA A 192 3.92 -18.02 -4.31
N ASP A 193 3.77 -19.33 -4.09
CA ASP A 193 3.76 -19.95 -2.76
C ASP A 193 5.13 -19.82 -2.05
N LEU A 194 6.24 -19.92 -2.80
CA LEU A 194 7.59 -19.72 -2.27
C LEU A 194 7.88 -18.25 -1.92
N ILE A 195 7.38 -17.30 -2.71
CA ILE A 195 7.44 -15.85 -2.43
C ILE A 195 6.53 -15.51 -1.24
N GLY A 196 5.34 -16.11 -1.14
CA GLY A 196 4.48 -15.99 0.05
C GLY A 196 5.13 -16.55 1.31
N ALA A 197 5.97 -17.58 1.19
CA ALA A 197 6.69 -18.19 2.30
C ALA A 197 7.98 -17.45 2.71
N ILE A 198 8.58 -16.65 1.82
CA ILE A 198 9.62 -15.65 2.13
C ILE A 198 8.87 -14.36 2.44
N GLY A 199 8.23 -14.29 3.62
CA GLY A 199 7.31 -13.21 3.98
C GLY A 199 7.83 -11.84 3.55
N MET A 200 7.28 -11.31 2.45
CA MET A 200 7.52 -9.94 2.05
C MET A 200 6.93 -9.09 3.17
N THR A 201 7.81 -8.51 3.97
CA THR A 201 7.40 -7.54 4.96
C THR A 201 6.90 -6.30 4.23
N TRP A 202 5.84 -5.72 4.75
CA TRP A 202 5.26 -4.50 4.21
C TRP A 202 4.83 -3.60 5.35
N ARG A 203 4.71 -2.31 5.07
CA ARG A 203 4.43 -1.30 6.10
C ARG A 203 3.02 -0.77 5.99
N LYS A 204 2.42 -0.48 7.14
CA LYS A 204 1.17 0.27 7.25
C LYS A 204 1.17 1.13 8.49
N VAL A 205 0.40 2.20 8.46
CA VAL A 205 0.11 3.00 9.64
C VAL A 205 -1.01 2.32 10.43
N VAL A 206 -0.87 2.28 11.74
CA VAL A 206 -1.88 1.81 12.68
C VAL A 206 -2.20 2.97 13.61
N LEU A 207 -3.47 3.33 13.65
CA LEU A 207 -4.01 4.16 14.72
C LEU A 207 -4.13 3.27 15.96
N THR A 208 -3.37 3.55 17.01
CA THR A 208 -3.34 2.72 18.23
C THR A 208 -4.45 3.07 19.22
N GLU A 209 -4.81 4.34 19.29
CA GLU A 209 -5.93 4.87 20.07
C GLU A 209 -6.50 6.14 19.43
N PHE A 210 -7.68 6.59 19.86
CA PHE A 210 -8.23 7.86 19.36
C PHE A 210 -7.51 9.03 20.03
N GLY A 211 -7.04 10.00 19.23
CA GLY A 211 -6.29 11.12 19.82
C GLY A 211 -5.59 12.06 18.85
N THR A 212 -4.40 12.51 19.27
CA THR A 212 -3.52 13.40 18.51
C THR A 212 -2.85 12.64 17.36
N ALA A 213 -2.04 13.34 16.57
CA ALA A 213 -1.28 12.74 15.48
C ALA A 213 -0.23 11.71 15.97
N ASP A 214 0.13 11.73 17.25
CA ASP A 214 1.11 10.83 17.86
C ASP A 214 0.60 9.38 17.96
N CYS A 215 -0.72 9.17 17.89
CA CYS A 215 -1.33 7.84 17.93
C CYS A 215 -1.20 7.07 16.60
N LEU A 216 -0.55 7.65 15.57
CA LEU A 216 -0.33 7.05 14.26
C LEU A 216 1.06 6.40 14.21
N GLU A 217 1.10 5.08 14.22
CA GLU A 217 2.35 4.33 14.25
C GLU A 217 2.59 3.56 12.95
N LEU A 218 3.76 3.74 12.34
CA LEU A 218 4.17 2.92 11.21
C LEU A 218 4.64 1.54 11.70
N GLN A 219 3.94 0.50 11.29
CA GLN A 219 4.22 -0.88 11.65
C GLN A 219 4.65 -1.69 10.44
N THR A 220 5.62 -2.58 10.64
CA THR A 220 6.02 -3.59 9.65
C THR A 220 5.26 -4.87 9.92
N ILE A 221 4.56 -5.37 8.91
CA ILE A 221 3.67 -6.54 8.97
C ILE A 221 4.31 -7.68 8.18
N GLU A 222 4.19 -8.88 8.73
CA GLU A 222 4.57 -10.11 8.06
C GLU A 222 3.46 -10.59 7.14
N ASN A 223 3.86 -11.04 5.95
CA ASN A 223 2.98 -11.56 4.89
C ASN A 223 2.04 -10.50 4.30
N LEU A 224 1.97 -10.48 2.98
CA LEU A 224 1.04 -9.60 2.27
C LEU A 224 -0.41 -10.05 2.54
N PRO A 225 -1.38 -9.11 2.57
CA PRO A 225 -2.79 -9.49 2.59
C PRO A 225 -3.11 -10.25 1.29
N GLU A 226 -3.87 -11.34 1.32
CA GLU A 226 -4.24 -12.08 0.11
C GLU A 226 -5.65 -11.69 -0.37
N PRO A 227 -5.84 -11.33 -1.65
CA PRO A 227 -7.16 -10.95 -2.17
C PRO A 227 -8.06 -12.18 -2.30
N GLN A 228 -9.32 -12.06 -1.84
CA GLN A 228 -10.29 -13.16 -1.87
C GLN A 228 -11.43 -12.88 -2.85
N GLY A 229 -12.05 -13.93 -3.39
CA GLY A 229 -13.22 -13.78 -4.28
C GLY A 229 -12.95 -12.79 -5.42
N ALA A 230 -13.82 -11.78 -5.56
CA ALA A 230 -13.71 -10.71 -6.56
C ALA A 230 -12.89 -9.50 -6.08
N GLU A 231 -11.95 -9.70 -5.16
CA GLU A 231 -11.00 -8.66 -4.74
C GLU A 231 -9.74 -8.65 -5.60
N VAL A 232 -9.06 -7.51 -5.58
CA VAL A 232 -7.68 -7.38 -6.05
C VAL A 232 -6.84 -6.77 -4.96
N ARG A 233 -5.57 -7.17 -4.87
CA ARG A 233 -4.56 -6.52 -4.04
C ARG A 233 -3.93 -5.40 -4.82
N ILE A 234 -3.89 -4.23 -4.21
CA ILE A 234 -3.36 -3.00 -4.79
C ILE A 234 -2.10 -2.66 -4.03
N ARG A 235 -0.99 -2.48 -4.75
CA ARG A 235 0.19 -1.80 -4.25
C ARG A 235 -0.05 -0.30 -4.34
N ILE A 236 -0.19 0.35 -3.20
CA ILE A 236 -0.52 1.78 -3.13
C ILE A 236 0.71 2.58 -3.54
N LEU A 237 0.54 3.55 -4.44
CA LEU A 237 1.59 4.48 -4.85
C LEU A 237 1.49 5.79 -4.05
N VAL A 238 0.26 6.31 -3.94
CA VAL A 238 -0.04 7.54 -3.20
C VAL A 238 -1.39 7.43 -2.50
N THR A 239 -1.49 8.08 -1.35
CA THR A 239 -2.70 8.31 -0.55
C THR A 239 -2.70 9.76 -0.08
N SER A 240 -3.69 10.22 0.68
CA SER A 240 -3.75 11.62 1.14
C SER A 240 -4.08 11.78 2.61
N ALA A 241 -3.67 12.91 3.17
CA ALA A 241 -4.18 13.37 4.46
C ALA A 241 -5.30 14.39 4.21
N ALA A 242 -6.52 14.03 4.60
CA ALA A 242 -7.69 14.87 4.52
C ALA A 242 -8.29 15.13 5.91
N PHE A 243 -9.19 16.12 6.00
CA PHE A 243 -9.87 16.41 7.26
C PHE A 243 -10.73 15.23 7.74
N THR A 244 -11.20 14.38 6.82
CA THR A 244 -11.89 13.13 7.15
C THR A 244 -10.98 12.16 7.91
N ASP A 245 -9.69 12.05 7.57
CA ASP A 245 -8.74 11.21 8.31
C ASP A 245 -8.54 11.74 9.73
N VAL A 246 -8.52 13.06 9.93
CA VAL A 246 -8.47 13.68 11.27
C VAL A 246 -9.73 13.36 12.07
N MET A 247 -10.92 13.43 11.46
CA MET A 247 -12.17 13.06 12.11
C MET A 247 -12.19 11.58 12.52
N ILE A 248 -11.70 10.69 11.66
CA ILE A 248 -11.56 9.26 11.94
C ILE A 248 -10.58 9.03 13.08
N ARG A 249 -9.41 9.69 13.05
CA ARG A 249 -8.38 9.63 14.10
C ARG A 249 -8.90 10.05 15.47
N LYS A 250 -9.83 11.01 15.51
CA LYS A 250 -10.48 11.50 16.75
C LYS A 250 -11.74 10.72 17.14
N GLY A 251 -12.15 9.70 16.38
CA GLY A 251 -13.37 8.93 16.65
C GLY A 251 -14.68 9.71 16.42
N LEU A 252 -14.63 10.78 15.62
CA LEU A 252 -15.77 11.68 15.36
C LEU A 252 -16.43 11.43 13.99
N TYR A 253 -15.94 10.45 13.21
CA TYR A 253 -16.47 10.18 11.88
C TYR A 253 -17.63 9.15 11.94
N PRO A 254 -18.87 9.52 11.56
CA PRO A 254 -20.04 8.65 11.79
C PRO A 254 -20.01 7.31 11.05
N ASP A 255 -19.36 7.25 9.89
CA ASP A 255 -19.32 6.06 9.03
C ASP A 255 -18.25 5.03 9.44
N VAL A 256 -17.37 5.36 10.40
CA VAL A 256 -16.38 4.42 10.96
C VAL A 256 -16.81 4.06 12.38
N LYS A 257 -17.09 2.78 12.62
CA LYS A 257 -17.57 2.25 13.92
C LYS A 257 -16.49 1.44 14.64
N GLU A 258 -15.47 1.03 13.89
CA GLU A 258 -14.29 0.34 14.34
C GLU A 258 -13.58 1.17 15.42
N ARG A 259 -13.11 0.50 16.46
CA ARG A 259 -12.23 1.10 17.47
C ARG A 259 -10.79 0.74 17.17
N PRO A 260 -9.82 1.60 17.49
CA PRO A 260 -8.40 1.26 17.40
C PRO A 260 -8.09 -0.07 18.13
N PRO A 261 -7.15 -0.88 17.60
CA PRO A 261 -6.26 -0.57 16.49
C PRO A 261 -6.83 -0.83 15.09
N PHE A 262 -6.67 0.12 14.16
CA PHE A 262 -6.96 -0.04 12.72
C PHE A 262 -6.09 0.87 11.85
N THR A 263 -6.04 0.62 10.53
CA THR A 263 -5.27 1.44 9.57
C THR A 263 -6.15 2.54 8.96
N PRO A 264 -5.82 3.83 9.13
CA PRO A 264 -6.54 4.94 8.49
C PRO A 264 -6.22 5.09 6.99
N GLY A 265 -6.73 6.15 6.36
CA GLY A 265 -6.47 6.51 4.97
C GLY A 265 -7.71 6.42 4.09
N TYR A 266 -8.14 7.57 3.58
CA TYR A 266 -9.46 7.74 2.95
C TYR A 266 -9.52 7.49 1.44
N ASP A 267 -8.40 7.65 0.73
CA ASP A 267 -8.31 7.44 -0.72
C ASP A 267 -6.93 6.93 -1.14
N LEU A 268 -6.85 6.33 -2.32
CA LEU A 268 -5.61 5.82 -2.89
C LEU A 268 -5.57 5.90 -4.41
N VAL A 269 -4.34 5.96 -4.93
CA VAL A 269 -4.00 5.55 -6.29
C VAL A 269 -2.90 4.50 -6.19
N GLY A 270 -3.06 3.42 -6.93
CA GLY A 270 -2.14 2.28 -6.88
C GLY A 270 -2.10 1.48 -8.17
N VAL A 271 -1.36 0.38 -8.11
CA VAL A 271 -1.25 -0.61 -9.18
C VAL A 271 -1.74 -1.95 -8.65
N VAL A 272 -2.53 -2.67 -9.44
CA VAL A 272 -2.93 -4.03 -9.10
C VAL A 272 -1.69 -4.91 -9.05
N ASP A 273 -1.49 -5.56 -7.92
CA ASP A 273 -0.37 -6.48 -7.65
C ASP A 273 -0.78 -7.93 -7.85
N ALA A 274 -1.95 -8.31 -7.30
CA ALA A 274 -2.50 -9.65 -7.39
C ALA A 274 -4.03 -9.62 -7.48
N THR A 275 -4.62 -10.69 -8.00
CA THR A 275 -6.07 -10.83 -8.20
C THR A 275 -6.60 -12.03 -7.44
N GLY A 276 -7.75 -11.87 -6.78
CA GLY A 276 -8.47 -12.99 -6.19
C GLY A 276 -9.07 -13.91 -7.26
N PRO A 277 -9.44 -15.16 -6.93
CA PRO A 277 -9.91 -16.15 -7.90
C PRO A 277 -11.16 -15.78 -8.70
N GLY A 278 -11.97 -14.84 -8.18
CA GLY A 278 -13.19 -14.35 -8.81
C GLY A 278 -13.09 -12.96 -9.43
N ALA A 279 -11.90 -12.34 -9.42
CA ALA A 279 -11.67 -11.05 -10.05
C ALA A 279 -11.49 -11.23 -11.57
N THR A 280 -12.20 -10.42 -12.36
CA THR A 280 -12.26 -10.55 -13.83
C THR A 280 -12.02 -9.24 -14.57
N ARG A 281 -12.14 -8.11 -13.89
CA ARG A 281 -12.13 -6.77 -14.46
C ARG A 281 -10.72 -6.17 -14.56
N PHE A 282 -9.85 -6.48 -13.61
CA PHE A 282 -8.48 -5.96 -13.55
C PHE A 282 -7.45 -7.08 -13.51
N ARG A 283 -6.21 -6.76 -13.91
CA ARG A 283 -5.05 -7.66 -13.96
C ARG A 283 -3.85 -7.00 -13.30
N PRO A 284 -2.85 -7.79 -12.83
CA PRO A 284 -1.61 -7.22 -12.33
C PRO A 284 -0.98 -6.24 -13.32
N GLY A 285 -0.59 -5.06 -12.83
CA GLY A 285 -0.08 -3.95 -13.63
C GLY A 285 -1.10 -2.83 -13.92
N ASP A 286 -2.41 -3.09 -13.77
CA ASP A 286 -3.43 -2.06 -14.02
C ASP A 286 -3.39 -0.95 -12.96
N ARG A 287 -3.53 0.31 -13.39
CA ARG A 287 -3.57 1.48 -12.52
C ARG A 287 -5.00 1.77 -12.08
N VAL A 288 -5.19 1.89 -10.76
CA VAL A 288 -6.52 2.00 -10.15
C VAL A 288 -6.58 3.06 -9.07
N ALA A 289 -7.77 3.63 -8.90
CA ALA A 289 -8.11 4.61 -7.87
C ALA A 289 -9.36 4.17 -7.08
N ASP A 290 -9.39 4.45 -5.77
CA ASP A 290 -10.55 4.22 -4.92
C ASP A 290 -10.62 5.22 -3.74
N LEU A 291 -11.84 5.40 -3.23
CA LEU A 291 -12.16 6.04 -1.96
C LEU A 291 -12.39 4.97 -0.90
N THR A 292 -11.39 4.64 -0.10
CA THR A 292 -11.41 3.48 0.80
C THR A 292 -12.09 3.73 2.14
N THR A 293 -12.26 5.00 2.54
CA THR A 293 -12.66 5.43 3.89
C THR A 293 -11.59 5.18 4.95
N ILE A 294 -11.08 3.95 5.03
CA ILE A 294 -9.94 3.54 5.88
C ILE A 294 -9.06 2.54 5.11
N GLY A 295 -7.84 2.30 5.59
CA GLY A 295 -6.94 1.27 5.07
C GLY A 295 -5.88 1.75 4.09
N ALA A 296 -5.99 2.98 3.54
CA ALA A 296 -5.07 3.44 2.49
C ALA A 296 -3.70 3.90 3.00
N TYR A 297 -3.50 4.05 4.30
CA TYR A 297 -2.17 4.34 4.88
C TYR A 297 -1.36 3.05 5.02
N ALA A 298 -1.08 2.44 3.87
CA ALA A 298 -0.54 1.09 3.75
C ALA A 298 0.23 0.95 2.44
N GLU A 299 1.23 0.07 2.39
CA GLU A 299 1.87 -0.31 1.12
C GLU A 299 0.94 -1.19 0.25
N TYR A 300 0.06 -1.98 0.88
CA TYR A 300 -0.87 -2.87 0.18
C TYR A 300 -2.26 -2.87 0.81
N ILE A 301 -3.29 -3.02 -0.04
CA ILE A 301 -4.68 -3.20 0.40
C ILE A 301 -5.44 -4.12 -0.56
N CYS A 302 -6.30 -5.00 -0.04
CA CYS A 302 -7.25 -5.76 -0.84
C CYS A 302 -8.58 -5.01 -0.96
N ARG A 303 -9.11 -4.89 -2.17
CA ARG A 303 -10.37 -4.17 -2.46
C ARG A 303 -11.23 -4.94 -3.46
N PRO A 304 -12.57 -4.94 -3.32
CA PRO A 304 -13.47 -5.48 -4.33
C PRO A 304 -13.26 -4.77 -5.68
N GLU A 305 -13.09 -5.52 -6.77
CA GLU A 305 -12.81 -4.92 -8.08
C GLU A 305 -13.93 -3.98 -8.58
N GLY A 306 -15.16 -4.18 -8.10
CA GLY A 306 -16.29 -3.31 -8.38
C GLY A 306 -16.20 -1.92 -7.75
N SER A 307 -15.37 -1.71 -6.72
CA SER A 307 -15.18 -0.39 -6.10
C SER A 307 -14.18 0.48 -6.86
N LEU A 308 -13.35 -0.12 -7.71
CA LEU A 308 -12.21 0.54 -8.33
C LEU A 308 -12.58 1.31 -9.60
N THR A 309 -11.88 2.42 -9.82
CA THR A 309 -11.96 3.20 -11.06
C THR A 309 -10.60 3.12 -11.77
N PRO A 310 -10.55 2.80 -13.07
CA PRO A 310 -9.29 2.80 -13.82
C PRO A 310 -8.73 4.22 -13.90
N VAL A 311 -7.41 4.35 -13.72
CA VAL A 311 -6.70 5.62 -13.93
C VAL A 311 -6.22 5.65 -15.39
N PRO A 312 -6.56 6.69 -16.18
CA PRO A 312 -6.13 6.76 -17.57
C PRO A 312 -4.60 6.83 -17.73
N ASP A 313 -4.13 6.36 -18.88
CA ASP A 313 -2.73 6.50 -19.28
C ASP A 313 -2.36 7.98 -19.40
N GLY A 314 -1.12 8.33 -19.02
CA GLY A 314 -0.62 9.70 -19.07
C GLY A 314 -1.01 10.60 -17.89
N VAL A 315 -2.01 10.22 -17.09
CA VAL A 315 -2.34 10.94 -15.84
C VAL A 315 -1.36 10.50 -14.74
N SER A 316 -0.71 11.43 -14.03
CA SER A 316 0.19 11.10 -12.92
C SER A 316 -0.58 10.54 -11.72
N GLU A 317 0.05 9.74 -10.86
CA GLU A 317 -0.63 9.22 -9.65
C GLU A 317 -1.04 10.33 -8.67
N VAL A 318 -0.27 11.41 -8.62
CA VAL A 318 -0.54 12.59 -7.77
C VAL A 318 -1.78 13.33 -8.27
N ASP A 319 -1.88 13.56 -9.58
CA ASP A 319 -3.03 14.27 -10.15
C ASP A 319 -4.28 13.41 -10.08
N ALA A 320 -4.14 12.10 -10.35
CA ALA A 320 -5.24 11.15 -10.21
C ALA A 320 -5.79 11.12 -8.78
N LEU A 321 -4.92 11.14 -7.77
CA LEU A 321 -5.31 11.20 -6.36
C LEU A 321 -6.04 12.51 -6.04
N GLY A 322 -5.65 13.61 -6.67
CA GLY A 322 -6.33 14.90 -6.59
C GLY A 322 -7.81 14.84 -7.01
N MET A 323 -8.15 13.93 -7.93
CA MET A 323 -9.53 13.81 -8.43
C MET A 323 -10.47 13.02 -7.52
N ILE A 324 -9.95 12.20 -6.60
CA ILE A 324 -10.76 11.25 -5.79
C ILE A 324 -11.66 11.98 -4.78
N LEU A 325 -11.26 12.09 -3.51
CA LEU A 325 -12.09 12.77 -2.51
C LEU A 325 -12.28 14.25 -2.87
N SER A 326 -11.18 14.90 -3.28
CA SER A 326 -11.09 16.36 -3.36
C SER A 326 -11.81 16.95 -4.57
N ALA A 327 -12.02 16.20 -5.65
CA ALA A 327 -12.80 16.65 -6.80
C ALA A 327 -14.17 15.96 -6.95
N VAL A 328 -14.32 14.66 -6.61
CA VAL A 328 -15.65 14.02 -6.63
C VAL A 328 -16.61 14.69 -5.67
N ALA A 329 -16.16 15.05 -4.46
CA ALA A 329 -17.02 15.73 -3.49
C ALA A 329 -17.62 17.04 -4.02
N PRO A 330 -16.82 18.02 -4.48
CA PRO A 330 -17.37 19.24 -5.05
C PRO A 330 -18.14 19.01 -6.35
N TYR A 331 -17.73 18.06 -7.21
CA TYR A 331 -18.48 17.72 -8.42
C TYR A 331 -19.92 17.26 -8.09
N GLN A 332 -20.06 16.34 -7.13
CA GLN A 332 -21.38 15.85 -6.71
C GLN A 332 -22.21 16.96 -6.03
N MET A 333 -21.58 17.77 -5.17
CA MET A 333 -22.25 18.90 -4.55
C MET A 333 -22.76 19.92 -5.57
N LEU A 334 -21.96 20.24 -6.59
CA LEU A 334 -22.30 21.22 -7.62
C LEU A 334 -23.39 20.70 -8.56
N HIS A 335 -23.21 19.51 -9.12
CA HIS A 335 -24.06 19.01 -10.21
C HIS A 335 -25.25 18.16 -9.74
N ARG A 336 -25.14 17.46 -8.61
CA ARG A 336 -26.18 16.52 -8.15
C ARG A 336 -27.04 17.10 -7.04
N VAL A 337 -26.42 17.83 -6.10
CA VAL A 337 -27.11 18.43 -4.95
C VAL A 337 -27.64 19.82 -5.31
N ALA A 338 -26.74 20.79 -5.53
CA ALA A 338 -27.12 22.18 -5.85
C ALA A 338 -27.69 22.33 -7.26
N LYS A 339 -27.32 21.44 -8.18
CA LYS A 339 -27.70 21.47 -9.61
C LYS A 339 -27.46 22.86 -10.22
N ALA A 340 -26.30 23.43 -9.90
CA ALA A 340 -25.96 24.78 -10.28
C ALA A 340 -25.80 24.90 -11.80
N LYS A 341 -26.10 26.09 -12.33
CA LYS A 341 -26.19 26.40 -13.76
C LYS A 341 -25.29 27.59 -14.10
N ALA A 342 -24.83 27.64 -15.35
CA ALA A 342 -24.10 28.79 -15.88
C ALA A 342 -24.85 30.11 -15.62
N GLY A 343 -24.10 31.16 -15.30
CA GLY A 343 -24.64 32.48 -14.93
C GLY A 343 -25.11 32.61 -13.47
N GLN A 344 -25.08 31.53 -12.69
CA GLN A 344 -25.29 31.58 -11.25
C GLN A 344 -24.02 32.02 -10.49
N SER A 345 -24.13 32.20 -9.18
CA SER A 345 -23.00 32.47 -8.30
C SER A 345 -22.98 31.59 -7.05
N LEU A 346 -21.77 31.34 -6.52
CA LEU A 346 -21.52 30.46 -5.38
C LEU A 346 -20.66 31.16 -4.32
N LEU A 347 -20.86 30.81 -3.05
CA LEU A 347 -19.94 31.12 -1.96
C LEU A 347 -19.34 29.82 -1.41
N ILE A 348 -18.02 29.77 -1.26
CA ILE A 348 -17.30 28.59 -0.80
C ILE A 348 -16.49 28.98 0.44
N HIS A 349 -16.80 28.34 1.56
CA HIS A 349 -15.99 28.46 2.78
C HIS A 349 -14.78 27.52 2.71
N GLY A 350 -13.61 27.98 3.16
CA GLY A 350 -12.36 27.22 3.05
C GLY A 350 -11.87 27.07 1.60
N ALA A 351 -12.07 28.10 0.78
CA ALA A 351 -11.89 28.06 -0.67
C ALA A 351 -10.45 27.74 -1.13
N GLY A 352 -9.43 28.00 -0.29
CA GLY A 352 -8.04 27.64 -0.59
C GLY A 352 -7.64 26.22 -0.17
N GLY A 353 -8.56 25.42 0.38
CA GLY A 353 -8.34 24.00 0.69
C GLY A 353 -8.51 23.08 -0.52
N ALA A 354 -8.27 21.77 -0.32
CA ALA A 354 -8.37 20.77 -1.40
C ALA A 354 -9.75 20.74 -2.09
N VAL A 355 -10.84 20.67 -1.32
CA VAL A 355 -12.20 20.70 -1.88
C VAL A 355 -12.56 22.08 -2.46
N GLY A 356 -12.13 23.15 -1.78
CA GLY A 356 -12.40 24.52 -2.21
C GLY A 356 -11.79 24.83 -3.57
N THR A 357 -10.50 24.54 -3.75
CA THR A 357 -9.78 24.78 -5.00
C THR A 357 -10.36 23.99 -6.19
N ALA A 358 -10.77 22.73 -5.97
CA ALA A 358 -11.47 21.96 -6.99
C ALA A 358 -12.87 22.54 -7.31
N MET A 359 -13.63 22.97 -6.30
CA MET A 359 -14.93 23.63 -6.50
C MET A 359 -14.79 24.92 -7.32
N LEU A 360 -13.77 25.74 -7.08
CA LEU A 360 -13.52 26.97 -7.84
C LEU A 360 -13.26 26.69 -9.32
N GLN A 361 -12.49 25.64 -9.62
CA GLN A 361 -12.22 25.24 -10.99
C GLN A 361 -13.46 24.69 -11.69
N LEU A 362 -14.24 23.85 -11.00
CA LEU A 362 -15.52 23.35 -11.51
C LEU A 362 -16.53 24.48 -11.75
N ALA A 363 -16.58 25.47 -10.87
CA ALA A 363 -17.42 26.65 -11.04
C ALA A 363 -17.00 27.46 -12.29
N LYS A 364 -15.70 27.69 -12.45
CA LYS A 364 -15.15 28.39 -13.62
C LYS A 364 -15.47 27.66 -14.92
N ASP A 365 -15.25 26.34 -14.96
CA ASP A 365 -15.55 25.49 -16.11
C ASP A 365 -17.04 25.50 -16.45
N ALA A 366 -17.92 25.53 -15.44
CA ALA A 366 -19.36 25.59 -15.61
C ALA A 366 -19.90 27.02 -15.91
N GLY A 367 -19.05 28.05 -16.00
CA GLY A 367 -19.48 29.43 -16.23
C GLY A 367 -20.24 30.04 -15.04
N ILE A 368 -19.83 29.70 -13.82
CA ILE A 368 -20.45 30.10 -12.55
C ILE A 368 -19.50 31.03 -11.81
N ALA A 369 -20.00 32.18 -11.35
CA ALA A 369 -19.20 33.13 -10.57
C ALA A 369 -18.96 32.60 -9.15
N ALA A 370 -17.75 32.75 -8.62
CA ALA A 370 -17.40 32.21 -7.29
C ALA A 370 -16.83 33.27 -6.35
N PHE A 371 -17.27 33.19 -5.10
CA PHE A 371 -16.71 33.88 -3.94
C PHE A 371 -16.12 32.85 -2.98
N GLY A 372 -14.98 33.16 -2.37
CA GLY A 372 -14.29 32.23 -1.49
C GLY A 372 -13.86 32.87 -0.18
N THR A 373 -14.30 32.34 0.96
CA THR A 373 -13.81 32.81 2.26
C THR A 373 -12.59 31.99 2.71
N ASP A 374 -11.49 32.64 3.06
CA ASP A 374 -10.32 31.98 3.64
C ASP A 374 -9.40 32.99 4.36
N ILE A 375 -8.31 32.51 4.96
CA ILE A 375 -7.24 33.35 5.49
C ILE A 375 -6.55 34.12 4.36
N VAL A 376 -6.03 35.32 4.67
CA VAL A 376 -5.40 36.22 3.69
C VAL A 376 -4.28 35.53 2.89
N GLY A 377 -3.53 34.64 3.54
CA GLY A 377 -2.44 33.89 2.90
C GLY A 377 -2.87 33.04 1.68
N LYS A 378 -4.15 32.68 1.56
CA LYS A 378 -4.68 31.91 0.42
C LYS A 378 -5.44 32.75 -0.61
N HIS A 379 -5.57 34.07 -0.39
CA HIS A 379 -6.34 34.94 -1.28
C HIS A 379 -5.74 35.03 -2.69
N ALA A 380 -4.40 34.98 -2.81
CA ALA A 380 -3.75 34.97 -4.12
C ALA A 380 -4.13 33.72 -4.94
N LEU A 381 -4.15 32.55 -4.31
CA LEU A 381 -4.60 31.31 -4.93
C LEU A 381 -6.07 31.40 -5.38
N ILE A 382 -6.96 31.88 -4.50
CA ILE A 382 -8.39 32.03 -4.82
C ILE A 382 -8.60 32.95 -6.02
N ARG A 383 -7.87 34.09 -6.09
CA ARG A 383 -7.92 34.99 -7.27
C ARG A 383 -7.40 34.31 -8.53
N GLY A 384 -6.29 33.56 -8.42
CA GLY A 384 -5.71 32.82 -9.55
C GLY A 384 -6.68 31.79 -10.14
N LEU A 385 -7.55 31.21 -9.31
CA LEU A 385 -8.60 30.29 -9.73
C LEU A 385 -9.88 31.00 -10.25
N GLY A 386 -9.88 32.33 -10.35
CA GLY A 386 -10.96 33.10 -10.96
C GLY A 386 -12.08 33.50 -9.99
N ALA A 387 -11.84 33.46 -8.68
CA ALA A 387 -12.84 33.79 -7.67
C ALA A 387 -12.48 35.02 -6.84
N THR A 388 -13.50 35.63 -6.25
CA THR A 388 -13.33 36.79 -5.37
C THR A 388 -13.05 36.33 -3.94
N PRO A 389 -11.84 36.57 -3.39
CA PRO A 389 -11.53 36.18 -2.02
C PRO A 389 -12.16 37.13 -1.00
N ILE A 390 -12.64 36.56 0.09
CA ILE A 390 -13.18 37.25 1.26
C ILE A 390 -12.42 36.74 2.48
N LYS A 391 -12.12 37.63 3.43
CA LYS A 391 -11.44 37.24 4.67
C LYS A 391 -12.38 36.35 5.51
N ALA A 392 -11.88 35.24 6.05
CA ALA A 392 -12.70 34.29 6.81
C ALA A 392 -13.45 34.92 8.00
N ASP A 393 -12.79 35.82 8.72
CA ASP A 393 -13.33 36.58 9.86
C ASP A 393 -13.94 37.94 9.44
N ALA A 394 -14.21 38.16 8.16
CA ALA A 394 -14.95 39.34 7.72
C ALA A 394 -16.32 39.41 8.42
N SER A 395 -16.80 40.62 8.70
CA SER A 395 -18.14 40.81 9.28
C SER A 395 -19.23 40.39 8.29
N ASP A 396 -20.45 40.21 8.79
CA ASP A 396 -21.60 39.87 7.95
C ASP A 396 -21.95 40.99 6.97
N GLU A 397 -21.69 42.26 7.33
CA GLU A 397 -21.82 43.40 6.43
C GLU A 397 -20.87 43.28 5.23
N VAL A 398 -19.59 43.00 5.48
CA VAL A 398 -18.58 42.85 4.43
C VAL A 398 -18.90 41.65 3.53
N LEU A 399 -19.38 40.54 4.12
CA LEU A 399 -19.81 39.39 3.33
C LEU A 399 -20.99 39.75 2.42
N ARG A 400 -22.02 40.41 2.96
CA ARG A 400 -23.20 40.85 2.20
C ARG A 400 -22.84 41.85 1.10
N GLU A 401 -21.97 42.80 1.39
CA GLU A 401 -21.48 43.76 0.39
C GLU A 401 -20.76 43.04 -0.75
N ALA A 402 -19.91 42.07 -0.43
CA ALA A 402 -19.18 41.30 -1.44
C ALA A 402 -20.10 40.44 -2.33
N VAL A 403 -21.13 39.79 -1.76
CA VAL A 403 -22.06 38.93 -2.52
C VAL A 403 -23.29 39.66 -3.07
N GLY A 404 -23.45 40.96 -2.77
CA GLY A 404 -24.58 41.78 -3.20
C GLY A 404 -25.93 41.26 -2.71
N ALA A 405 -26.82 40.93 -3.64
CA ALA A 405 -28.16 40.40 -3.34
C ALA A 405 -28.17 38.93 -2.87
N GLY A 406 -27.00 38.30 -2.77
CA GLY A 406 -26.82 36.91 -2.34
C GLY A 406 -26.46 35.95 -3.48
N VAL A 407 -25.90 34.80 -3.11
CA VAL A 407 -25.47 33.75 -4.04
C VAL A 407 -26.54 32.67 -4.24
N ASP A 408 -26.47 31.91 -5.34
CA ASP A 408 -27.39 30.80 -5.62
C ASP A 408 -27.10 29.58 -4.75
N ALA A 409 -25.84 29.34 -4.39
CA ALA A 409 -25.50 28.27 -3.47
C ALA A 409 -24.31 28.61 -2.57
N VAL A 410 -24.32 28.09 -1.35
CA VAL A 410 -23.23 28.20 -0.38
C VAL A 410 -22.76 26.80 0.00
N PHE A 411 -21.44 26.57 -0.03
CA PHE A 411 -20.83 25.31 0.39
C PHE A 411 -20.05 25.53 1.70
N ASP A 412 -20.49 24.86 2.76
CA ASP A 412 -20.00 25.06 4.13
C ASP A 412 -19.35 23.78 4.72
N PRO A 413 -18.01 23.76 4.93
CA PRO A 413 -17.32 22.70 5.65
C PRO A 413 -17.21 22.93 7.16
N LEU A 414 -17.62 24.09 7.66
CA LEU A 414 -17.31 24.59 9.00
C LEU A 414 -18.34 24.13 10.04
N GLY A 415 -19.63 24.26 9.73
CA GLY A 415 -20.70 23.97 10.68
C GLY A 415 -20.85 25.01 11.80
N GLY A 416 -21.74 24.73 12.76
CA GLY A 416 -22.03 25.57 13.91
C GLY A 416 -22.59 26.96 13.54
N ALA A 417 -21.94 28.01 14.05
CA ALA A 417 -22.33 29.39 13.79
C ALA A 417 -22.20 29.78 12.31
N SER A 418 -21.29 29.13 11.57
CA SER A 418 -21.10 29.34 10.13
C SER A 418 -22.38 29.08 9.34
N LEU A 419 -23.17 28.07 9.73
CA LEU A 419 -24.39 27.71 8.99
C LEU A 419 -25.42 28.85 8.92
N SER A 420 -25.53 29.67 9.98
CA SER A 420 -26.42 30.83 9.96
C SER A 420 -25.91 31.91 9.01
N ARG A 421 -24.60 32.16 9.03
CA ARG A 421 -23.95 33.12 8.13
C ARG A 421 -24.08 32.69 6.67
N SER A 422 -23.90 31.40 6.41
CA SER A 422 -24.10 30.78 5.10
C SER A 422 -25.54 30.94 4.61
N LEU A 423 -26.54 30.69 5.46
CA LEU A 423 -27.94 30.86 5.09
C LEU A 423 -28.27 32.32 4.72
N HIS A 424 -27.71 33.30 5.45
CA HIS A 424 -27.93 34.74 5.17
C HIS A 424 -27.19 35.26 3.93
N ALA A 425 -26.21 34.53 3.41
CA ALA A 425 -25.51 34.88 2.18
C ALA A 425 -26.27 34.43 0.92
N LEU A 426 -27.35 33.65 1.07
CA LEU A 426 -28.17 33.18 -0.03
C LEU A 426 -29.12 34.27 -0.52
N ARG A 427 -29.35 34.28 -1.83
CA ARG A 427 -30.52 34.94 -2.40
C ARG A 427 -31.78 34.08 -2.19
N PRO A 428 -32.99 34.65 -2.33
CA PRO A 428 -34.22 33.85 -2.35
C PRO A 428 -34.16 32.72 -3.38
N GLY A 429 -34.51 31.51 -2.96
CA GLY A 429 -34.43 30.27 -3.75
C GLY A 429 -33.05 29.59 -3.73
N GLY A 430 -32.04 30.18 -3.07
CA GLY A 430 -30.71 29.62 -2.98
C GLY A 430 -30.61 28.39 -2.07
N MET A 431 -29.50 27.66 -2.18
CA MET A 431 -29.24 26.43 -1.44
C MET A 431 -27.98 26.49 -0.57
N LEU A 432 -28.10 26.14 0.71
CA LEU A 432 -26.97 25.85 1.58
C LEU A 432 -26.63 24.36 1.54
N VAL A 433 -25.43 24.00 1.11
CA VAL A 433 -24.89 22.64 1.17
C VAL A 433 -23.82 22.57 2.25
N ALA A 434 -24.18 22.00 3.41
CA ALA A 434 -23.21 21.66 4.45
C ALA A 434 -22.51 20.34 4.08
N PHE A 435 -21.20 20.25 4.23
CA PHE A 435 -20.43 19.05 3.89
C PHE A 435 -19.30 18.71 4.87
N GLY A 436 -19.24 19.43 5.99
CA GLY A 436 -18.28 19.20 7.06
C GLY A 436 -18.69 19.92 8.34
N PHE A 437 -18.00 19.58 9.42
CA PHE A 437 -18.23 20.13 10.75
C PHE A 437 -16.90 20.48 11.42
N GLN A 438 -16.04 21.20 10.69
CA GLN A 438 -14.67 21.50 11.13
C GLN A 438 -14.62 22.22 12.48
N ASN A 439 -15.59 23.10 12.77
CA ASN A 439 -15.59 23.86 14.01
C ASN A 439 -15.71 22.96 15.25
N GLU A 440 -16.62 21.98 15.25
CA GLU A 440 -16.78 21.08 16.40
C GLU A 440 -15.57 20.17 16.57
N VAL A 441 -15.08 19.57 15.48
CA VAL A 441 -13.93 18.65 15.49
C VAL A 441 -12.65 19.34 15.99
N LEU A 442 -12.54 20.66 15.81
CA LEU A 442 -11.44 21.49 16.30
C LEU A 442 -11.75 22.19 17.64
N GLY A 443 -12.89 21.91 18.27
CA GLY A 443 -13.26 22.53 19.55
C GLY A 443 -13.57 24.03 19.47
N ARG A 444 -13.90 24.55 18.28
CA ARG A 444 -14.26 25.95 18.00
C ARG A 444 -15.76 26.22 18.11
N GLY A 445 -16.52 25.29 18.67
CA GLY A 445 -17.97 25.35 18.86
C GLY A 445 -18.76 24.64 17.76
N GLY A 446 -20.07 24.46 18.00
CA GLY A 446 -20.96 23.65 17.15
C GLY A 446 -21.29 22.30 17.77
N SER A 447 -22.24 21.60 17.17
CA SER A 447 -22.63 20.24 17.54
C SER A 447 -23.27 19.55 16.34
N ILE A 448 -22.70 18.45 15.86
CA ILE A 448 -23.07 17.73 14.64
C ILE A 448 -24.55 17.33 14.71
N PRO A 449 -25.04 16.75 15.82
CA PRO A 449 -26.48 16.47 15.96
C PRO A 449 -27.35 17.72 15.84
N MET A 450 -26.96 18.83 16.48
CA MET A 450 -27.74 20.06 16.45
C MET A 450 -27.71 20.74 15.09
N ASP A 451 -26.56 20.74 14.42
CA ASP A 451 -26.40 21.27 13.07
C ASP A 451 -27.24 20.47 12.07
N PHE A 452 -27.32 19.14 12.23
CA PHE A 452 -28.22 18.30 11.44
C PHE A 452 -29.69 18.69 11.63
N VAL A 453 -30.14 18.84 12.88
CA VAL A 453 -31.50 19.27 13.22
C VAL A 453 -31.78 20.65 12.64
N LYS A 454 -30.83 21.58 12.76
CA LYS A 454 -30.93 22.96 12.26
C LYS A 454 -31.13 23.01 10.75
N LEU A 455 -30.33 22.27 9.98
CA LEU A 455 -30.47 22.16 8.52
C LEU A 455 -31.85 21.60 8.16
N LYS A 456 -32.25 20.48 8.76
CA LYS A 456 -33.57 19.87 8.50
C LYS A 456 -34.74 20.80 8.83
N LEU A 457 -34.65 21.53 9.93
CA LEU A 457 -35.67 22.50 10.32
C LEU A 457 -35.74 23.67 9.31
N TRP A 458 -34.61 24.21 8.88
CA TRP A 458 -34.57 25.30 7.91
C TRP A 458 -35.05 24.90 6.52
N ASP A 459 -34.80 23.66 6.09
CA ASP A 459 -35.32 23.13 4.83
C ASP A 459 -36.85 22.97 4.84
N TRP A 460 -37.44 22.75 6.02
CA TRP A 460 -38.88 22.61 6.19
C TRP A 460 -39.61 23.95 6.36
N LEU A 461 -38.93 24.98 6.86
CA LEU A 461 -39.53 26.30 7.09
C LEU A 461 -39.70 27.08 5.78
N PRO A 462 -40.76 27.91 5.65
CA PRO A 462 -41.00 28.74 4.46
C PRO A 462 -40.10 30.00 4.47
N ASN A 463 -38.79 29.82 4.65
CA ASN A 463 -37.80 30.90 4.69
C ASN A 463 -37.24 31.26 3.30
N GLY A 464 -37.69 30.57 2.25
CA GLY A 464 -37.28 30.80 0.87
C GLY A 464 -35.91 30.22 0.50
N HIS A 465 -35.28 29.41 1.36
CA HIS A 465 -34.00 28.76 1.09
C HIS A 465 -34.10 27.25 1.21
N ALA A 466 -33.29 26.52 0.46
CA ALA A 466 -33.13 25.08 0.60
C ALA A 466 -31.86 24.77 1.40
N THR A 467 -31.85 23.64 2.11
CA THR A 467 -30.60 23.16 2.74
C THR A 467 -30.36 21.67 2.50
N ALA A 468 -29.09 21.30 2.39
CA ALA A 468 -28.68 19.92 2.20
C ALA A 468 -27.47 19.61 3.07
N LEU A 469 -27.40 18.36 3.56
CA LEU A 469 -26.18 17.79 4.10
C LEU A 469 -25.59 16.81 3.08
N TYR A 470 -24.37 17.08 2.64
CA TYR A 470 -23.63 16.20 1.74
C TYR A 470 -22.68 15.30 2.52
N SER A 471 -22.71 14.01 2.17
CA SER A 471 -21.72 13.02 2.59
C SER A 471 -21.39 12.13 1.39
N ILE A 472 -20.11 12.10 1.01
CA ILE A 472 -19.65 11.26 -0.09
C ILE A 472 -19.87 9.77 0.19
N GLY A 473 -19.72 9.34 1.45
CA GLY A 473 -19.99 7.97 1.88
C GLY A 473 -21.47 7.61 1.74
N ALA A 474 -22.37 8.49 2.18
CA ALA A 474 -23.81 8.30 2.00
C ALA A 474 -24.21 8.30 0.52
N MET A 475 -23.63 9.20 -0.28
CA MET A 475 -23.90 9.25 -1.73
C MET A 475 -23.43 8.00 -2.44
N ARG A 476 -22.23 7.50 -2.11
CA ARG A 476 -21.71 6.25 -2.67
C ARG A 476 -22.56 5.04 -2.30
N ARG A 477 -23.07 4.96 -1.07
CA ARG A 477 -23.98 3.88 -0.66
C ARG A 477 -25.33 3.95 -1.38
N ALA A 478 -25.92 5.15 -1.49
CA ALA A 478 -27.20 5.34 -2.16
C ALA A 478 -27.11 5.15 -3.69
N HIS A 479 -25.97 5.52 -4.28
CA HIS A 479 -25.73 5.46 -5.72
C HIS A 479 -24.34 4.86 -6.03
N PRO A 480 -24.16 3.53 -5.90
CA PRO A 480 -22.85 2.87 -6.05
C PRO A 480 -22.15 3.18 -7.39
N ASN A 481 -22.94 3.33 -8.46
CA ASN A 481 -22.44 3.58 -9.80
C ASN A 481 -22.13 5.06 -10.08
N TRP A 482 -22.45 5.99 -9.20
CA TRP A 482 -22.17 7.42 -9.42
C TRP A 482 -20.70 7.73 -9.17
N PHE A 483 -20.13 7.21 -8.10
CA PHE A 483 -18.73 7.51 -7.73
C PHE A 483 -17.75 7.20 -8.87
N GLY A 484 -17.78 5.99 -9.42
CA GLY A 484 -16.87 5.61 -10.51
C GLY A 484 -17.12 6.38 -11.81
N ARG A 485 -18.37 6.77 -12.10
CA ARG A 485 -18.70 7.61 -13.26
C ARG A 485 -18.23 9.04 -13.10
N ASP A 486 -18.44 9.62 -11.92
CA ASP A 486 -18.03 10.99 -11.60
C ASP A 486 -16.50 11.09 -11.59
N LEU A 487 -15.80 10.09 -11.03
CA LEU A 487 -14.34 10.05 -11.05
C LEU A 487 -13.78 9.86 -12.47
N ALA A 488 -14.41 9.02 -13.30
CA ALA A 488 -14.02 8.88 -14.70
C ALA A 488 -14.21 10.19 -15.49
N GLU A 489 -15.31 10.91 -15.27
CA GLU A 489 -15.53 12.22 -15.89
C GLU A 489 -14.49 13.25 -15.42
N LEU A 490 -14.15 13.26 -14.14
CA LEU A 490 -13.10 14.14 -13.62
C LEU A 490 -11.72 13.83 -14.23
N PHE A 491 -11.41 12.56 -14.48
CA PHE A 491 -10.21 12.22 -15.24
C PHE A 491 -10.27 12.73 -16.69
N ASN A 492 -11.43 12.69 -17.35
CA ASN A 492 -11.56 13.28 -18.69
C ASN A 492 -11.33 14.79 -18.64
N MET A 493 -11.95 15.50 -17.69
CA MET A 493 -11.76 16.94 -17.51
C MET A 493 -10.29 17.30 -17.23
N LEU A 494 -9.58 16.46 -16.47
CA LEU A 494 -8.15 16.61 -16.20
C LEU A 494 -7.31 16.43 -17.47
N VAL A 495 -7.58 15.38 -18.27
CA VAL A 495 -6.89 15.13 -19.54
C VAL A 495 -7.16 16.25 -20.56
N GLU A 496 -8.36 16.82 -20.55
CA GLU A 496 -8.74 17.98 -21.37
C GLU A 496 -8.11 19.30 -20.88
N GLY A 497 -7.45 19.30 -19.71
CA GLY A 497 -6.85 20.51 -19.11
C GLY A 497 -7.88 21.52 -18.59
N ARG A 498 -9.13 21.08 -18.37
CA ARG A 498 -10.22 21.92 -17.85
C ARG A 498 -10.11 22.14 -16.34
N ILE A 499 -9.53 21.17 -15.64
CA ILE A 499 -9.23 21.21 -14.21
C ILE A 499 -7.83 20.67 -13.95
N ASP A 500 -7.19 21.16 -12.90
CA ASP A 500 -5.84 20.81 -12.48
C ASP A 500 -5.78 20.74 -10.93
N PRO A 501 -5.48 19.59 -10.32
CA PRO A 501 -5.49 19.46 -8.86
C PRO A 501 -4.41 20.32 -8.20
N VAL A 502 -4.83 21.17 -7.25
CA VAL A 502 -3.89 21.97 -6.45
C VAL A 502 -3.30 21.10 -5.34
N VAL A 503 -2.02 20.78 -5.45
CA VAL A 503 -1.25 20.02 -4.45
C VAL A 503 -0.48 20.99 -3.56
N ALA A 504 -0.72 20.91 -2.26
CA ALA A 504 -0.04 21.74 -1.26
C ALA A 504 1.38 21.23 -0.99
N GLU A 505 1.50 19.93 -0.76
CA GLU A 505 2.77 19.27 -0.43
C GLU A 505 2.66 17.77 -0.74
N VAL A 506 3.79 17.17 -1.11
CA VAL A 506 3.93 15.71 -1.25
C VAL A 506 4.94 15.26 -0.19
N LEU A 507 4.47 14.47 0.78
CA LEU A 507 5.24 13.96 1.92
C LEU A 507 5.43 12.45 1.80
N SER A 508 6.39 11.87 2.54
CA SER A 508 6.44 10.41 2.69
C SER A 508 5.32 9.93 3.61
N LEU A 509 4.87 8.68 3.46
CA LEU A 509 3.99 8.03 4.44
C LEU A 509 4.60 8.02 5.86
N ASP A 510 5.92 8.03 5.97
CA ASP A 510 6.63 8.15 7.26
C ASP A 510 6.35 9.48 7.98
N GLU A 511 5.85 10.50 7.27
CA GLU A 511 5.50 11.82 7.81
C GLU A 511 3.99 11.98 8.04
N VAL A 512 3.23 10.88 8.17
CA VAL A 512 1.76 10.91 8.30
C VAL A 512 1.27 11.78 9.46
N SER A 513 1.97 11.78 10.61
CA SER A 513 1.61 12.62 11.75
C SER A 513 1.75 14.11 11.43
N ARG A 514 2.86 14.51 10.79
CA ARG A 514 3.08 15.89 10.30
C ARG A 514 2.00 16.28 9.28
N ALA A 515 1.64 15.38 8.37
CA ALA A 515 0.60 15.63 7.39
C ALA A 515 -0.76 15.92 8.07
N HIS A 516 -1.10 15.14 9.10
CA HIS A 516 -2.31 15.35 9.90
C HIS A 516 -2.29 16.70 10.66
N GLU A 517 -1.17 17.05 11.28
CA GLU A 517 -1.00 18.35 11.95
C GLU A 517 -1.16 19.52 10.97
N MET A 518 -0.65 19.39 9.75
CA MET A 518 -0.82 20.39 8.70
C MET A 518 -2.29 20.55 8.28
N VAL A 519 -3.04 19.45 8.18
CA VAL A 519 -4.48 19.48 7.94
C VAL A 519 -5.20 20.21 9.07
N GLU A 520 -4.90 19.89 10.33
CA GLU A 520 -5.51 20.50 11.51
C GLU A 520 -5.19 22.00 11.63
N ALA A 521 -3.96 22.40 11.26
CA ALA A 521 -3.55 23.80 11.23
C ALA A 521 -4.32 24.62 10.18
N GLY A 522 -4.89 23.97 9.15
CA GLY A 522 -5.70 24.61 8.12
C GLY A 522 -4.92 25.55 7.18
N LYS A 523 -3.59 25.52 7.21
CA LYS A 523 -2.73 26.44 6.42
C LYS A 523 -2.39 25.91 5.02
N ALA A 524 -2.57 24.62 4.78
CA ALA A 524 -2.30 24.00 3.48
C ALA A 524 -3.13 24.63 2.35
N GLN A 525 -2.49 24.87 1.21
CA GLN A 525 -3.08 25.42 -0.01
C GLN A 525 -3.31 24.28 -1.00
N GLY A 526 -4.50 23.66 -0.95
CA GLY A 526 -4.81 22.46 -1.73
C GLY A 526 -4.67 21.14 -0.94
N LYS A 527 -4.39 20.05 -1.65
CA LYS A 527 -4.33 18.68 -1.12
C LYS A 527 -2.95 18.31 -0.59
N ILE A 528 -2.88 17.59 0.52
CA ILE A 528 -1.64 16.99 1.04
C ILE A 528 -1.57 15.54 0.57
N VAL A 529 -0.54 15.20 -0.18
CA VAL A 529 -0.33 13.87 -0.74
C VAL A 529 0.74 13.14 0.06
N LEU A 530 0.52 11.85 0.30
CA LEU A 530 1.45 10.93 0.94
C LEU A 530 1.93 9.91 -0.10
N ARG A 531 3.23 9.92 -0.41
CA ARG A 531 3.86 8.90 -1.25
C ARG A 531 4.13 7.65 -0.43
N VAL A 532 3.77 6.50 -0.99
CA VAL A 532 3.86 5.20 -0.34
C VAL A 532 5.02 4.41 -0.97
N GLY A 533 5.97 3.98 -0.13
CA GLY A 533 7.21 3.31 -0.57
C GLY A 533 8.37 4.27 -0.83
N THR A 534 9.60 3.75 -0.87
CA THR A 534 10.80 4.54 -1.24
C THR A 534 10.85 4.72 -2.75
N ALA A 535 11.06 5.95 -3.19
CA ALA A 535 11.24 6.33 -4.60
C ALA A 535 12.39 5.60 -5.28
#